data_AF-A0AAP8V8T5-F1
#
_entry.id   AF-A0AAP8V8T5-F1
#
_cell.length_a   1.000
_cell.length_b   1.000
_cell.length_c   1.000
_cell.angle_alpha   90.00
_cell.angle_beta   90.00
_cell.angle_gamma   90.00
#
_symmetry.space_group_name_H-M   'P 1'
#
loop_
_entity.id
_entity.type
_entity.pdbx_description
1 polymer ?
#
loop_
_entity_poly.entity_id
_entity_poly.type
_entity_poly.pdbx_seq_one_letter_code
_entity_poly.pdbx_strand_id
1 'polypeptide(L)'
;MVIVKIILAAYLRGGLFFIAVYYLITADPDGTLQLHWTWLNLYWTTSFLIAYPLLIIIRPQIGHPHFKTKSLRSKSAAIERQQPSNLADTYHDATNPVKSRLAIDAANQQRDADISLIADIFYCGILIIIALPALILVGLSHLIHHRPNKKV
;
A
#
# COMPACT_ATOMS: atom_id res chain seq x y z
N MET A 1 -0.14 -20.27 13.44
CA MET A 1 0.82 -19.14 13.34
C MET A 1 0.74 -18.31 12.05
N VAL A 2 0.28 -18.86 10.92
CA VAL A 2 0.24 -18.11 9.63
C VAL A 2 -0.74 -16.93 9.67
N ILE A 3 -1.94 -17.13 10.22
CA ILE A 3 -2.99 -16.10 10.30
C ILE A 3 -2.53 -14.88 11.14
N VAL A 4 -1.90 -15.13 12.29
CA VAL A 4 -1.39 -14.06 13.17
C VAL A 4 -0.34 -13.21 12.45
N LYS A 5 0.56 -13.84 11.68
CA LYS A 5 1.56 -13.11 10.88
C LYS A 5 0.91 -12.25 9.80
N ILE A 6 -0.14 -12.76 9.15
CA ILE A 6 -0.89 -12.02 8.12
C ILE A 6 -1.58 -10.79 8.73
N ILE A 7 -2.23 -10.96 9.89
CA ILE A 7 -2.90 -9.86 10.61
C ILE A 7 -1.88 -8.83 11.08
N LEU A 8 -0.75 -9.26 11.66
CA LEU A 8 0.28 -8.36 12.14
C LEU A 8 0.91 -7.57 10.98
N ALA A 9 1.19 -8.23 9.85
CA ALA A 9 1.71 -7.57 8.66
C ALA A 9 0.70 -6.57 8.08
N ALA A 10 -0.59 -6.90 8.10
CA ALA A 10 -1.66 -5.99 7.69
C ALA A 10 -1.70 -4.73 8.57
N TYR A 11 -1.68 -4.87 9.90
CA TYR A 11 -1.66 -3.74 10.81
C TYR A 11 -0.41 -2.88 10.65
N LEU A 12 0.77 -3.48 10.44
CA LEU A 12 2.00 -2.73 10.21
C LEU A 12 1.94 -1.91 8.91
N ARG A 13 1.42 -2.47 7.83
CA ARG A 13 1.27 -1.78 6.54
C ARG A 13 0.26 -0.65 6.60
N GLY A 14 -0.93 -0.92 7.15
CA GLY A 14 -2.03 0.04 7.22
C GLY A 14 -1.90 1.05 8.37
N GLY A 15 -1.09 0.75 9.39
CA GLY A 15 -1.04 1.51 10.64
C GLY A 15 -0.52 2.94 10.48
N LEU A 16 0.52 3.13 9.67
CA LEU A 16 1.05 4.48 9.39
C LEU A 16 -0.01 5.36 8.72
N PHE A 17 -0.72 4.81 7.74
CA PHE A 17 -1.80 5.53 7.07
C PHE A 17 -2.98 5.79 8.01
N PHE A 18 -3.35 4.79 8.82
CA PHE A 18 -4.40 4.93 9.83
C PHE A 18 -4.11 6.08 10.78
N ILE A 19 -2.89 6.14 11.34
CA ILE A 19 -2.46 7.20 12.26
C ILE A 19 -2.49 8.56 11.56
N ALA A 20 -1.97 8.67 10.34
CA ALA A 20 -1.95 9.92 9.58
C ALA A 20 -3.37 10.47 9.32
N VAL A 21 -4.29 9.61 8.89
CA VAL A 21 -5.68 10.00 8.62
C VAL A 21 -6.46 10.24 9.91
N TYR A 22 -6.26 9.43 10.94
CA TYR A 22 -6.88 9.63 12.25
C TYR A 22 -6.46 10.97 12.85
N TYR A 23 -5.18 11.30 12.75
CA TYR A 23 -4.66 12.62 13.14
C TYR A 23 -5.34 13.72 12.33
N LEU A 24 -5.42 13.60 11.01
CA LEU A 24 -6.05 14.61 10.16
C LEU A 24 -7.54 14.84 10.48
N ILE A 25 -8.27 13.79 10.85
CA ILE A 25 -9.70 13.87 11.20
C ILE A 25 -9.90 14.46 12.60
N THR A 26 -8.93 14.25 13.50
CA THR A 26 -9.07 14.58 14.94
C THR A 26 -8.37 15.88 15.34
N ALA A 27 -7.33 16.28 14.60
CA ALA A 27 -6.57 17.48 14.90
C ALA A 27 -7.38 18.74 14.54
N ASP A 28 -7.40 19.69 15.47
CA ASP A 28 -7.88 21.04 15.19
C ASP A 28 -6.93 21.76 14.21
N PRO A 29 -7.37 22.84 13.54
CA PRO A 29 -6.53 23.62 12.62
C PRO A 29 -5.24 24.14 13.28
N ASP A 30 -5.25 24.30 14.60
CA ASP A 30 -4.11 24.75 15.42
C ASP A 30 -3.10 23.62 15.71
N GLY A 31 -3.36 22.40 15.24
CA GLY A 31 -2.51 21.23 15.42
C GLY A 31 -2.69 20.53 16.77
N THR A 32 -3.58 21.02 17.63
CA THR A 32 -3.93 20.34 18.88
C THR A 32 -4.84 19.15 18.62
N LEU A 33 -4.53 18.00 19.23
CA LEU A 33 -5.33 16.79 19.11
C LEU A 33 -6.31 16.69 20.28
N GLN A 34 -7.54 17.12 20.05
CA GLN A 34 -8.62 16.94 21.01
C GLN A 34 -9.36 15.65 20.69
N LEU A 35 -9.32 14.68 21.60
CA LEU A 35 -9.89 13.36 21.38
C LEU A 35 -11.43 13.41 21.44
N HIS A 36 -12.06 13.78 20.33
CA HIS A 36 -13.50 13.76 20.17
C HIS A 36 -13.96 12.55 19.36
N TRP A 37 -14.97 11.86 19.87
CA TRP A 37 -15.57 10.71 19.21
C TRP A 37 -16.60 11.17 18.18
N THR A 38 -16.12 11.56 17.01
CA THR A 38 -16.94 11.84 15.84
C THR A 38 -17.34 10.53 15.15
N TRP A 39 -18.50 10.49 14.50
CA TRP A 39 -18.93 9.33 13.69
C TRP A 39 -17.88 8.90 12.67
N LEU A 40 -17.14 9.85 12.09
CA LEU A 40 -16.06 9.59 11.16
C LEU A 40 -14.87 8.87 11.82
N ASN A 41 -14.48 9.29 13.04
CA ASN A 41 -13.45 8.63 13.83
C ASN A 41 -13.87 7.21 14.24
N LEU A 42 -15.14 7.03 14.61
CA LEU A 42 -15.68 5.72 14.94
C LEU A 42 -15.67 4.79 13.73
N TYR A 43 -16.07 5.29 12.55
CA TYR A 43 -15.98 4.55 11.30
C TYR A 43 -14.54 4.18 10.96
N TRP A 44 -13.61 5.13 11.06
CA TRP A 44 -12.21 4.91 10.71
C TRP A 44 -11.54 3.88 11.63
N THR A 45 -11.73 4.02 12.95
CA THR A 45 -11.20 3.10 13.97
C THR A 45 -11.78 1.69 13.83
N THR A 46 -13.10 1.56 13.66
CA THR A 46 -13.73 0.25 13.47
C THR A 46 -13.35 -0.41 12.15
N SER A 47 -13.20 0.38 11.08
CA SER A 47 -12.76 -0.13 9.79
C SER A 47 -11.34 -0.68 9.86
N PHE A 48 -10.44 0.00 10.56
CA PHE A 48 -9.06 -0.47 10.73
C PHE A 48 -8.93 -1.66 11.68
N LEU A 49 -9.57 -1.63 12.86
CA LEU A 49 -9.42 -2.65 13.90
C LEU A 49 -10.15 -3.95 13.59
N ILE A 50 -11.30 -3.88 12.91
CA ILE A 50 -12.15 -5.05 12.68
C ILE A 50 -12.24 -5.35 11.20
N ALA A 51 -12.65 -4.36 10.39
CA ALA A 51 -13.06 -4.67 9.02
C ALA A 51 -11.90 -5.08 8.13
N TYR A 52 -10.80 -4.32 8.19
CA TYR A 52 -9.60 -4.51 7.39
C TYR A 52 -8.91 -5.88 7.62
N PRO A 53 -8.59 -6.30 8.87
CA PRO A 53 -8.00 -7.62 9.11
C PRO A 53 -8.96 -8.75 8.73
N LEU A 54 -10.26 -8.61 8.95
CA LEU A 54 -11.24 -9.64 8.56
C LEU A 54 -11.28 -9.81 7.03
N LEU A 55 -11.25 -8.71 6.27
CA LEU A 55 -11.19 -8.74 4.82
C LEU A 55 -9.94 -9.43 4.29
N ILE A 56 -8.78 -9.20 4.92
CA ILE A 56 -7.53 -9.85 4.54
C ILE A 56 -7.56 -11.35 4.86
N ILE A 57 -8.21 -11.76 5.94
CA ILE A 57 -8.42 -13.18 6.26
C ILE A 57 -9.33 -13.84 5.21
N ILE A 58 -10.44 -13.19 4.85
CA ILE A 58 -11.41 -13.70 3.87
C ILE A 58 -10.79 -13.76 2.48
N ARG A 59 -10.04 -12.72 2.08
CA ARG A 59 -9.43 -12.61 0.75
C ARG A 59 -7.98 -12.12 0.84
N PRO A 60 -7.02 -13.03 1.11
CA PRO A 60 -5.61 -12.67 1.32
C PRO A 60 -4.91 -12.09 0.07
N GLN A 61 -5.47 -12.35 -1.11
CA GLN A 61 -4.99 -11.80 -2.39
C GLN A 61 -5.07 -10.26 -2.44
N ILE A 62 -5.98 -9.64 -1.69
CA ILE A 62 -6.12 -8.18 -1.63
C ILE A 62 -5.06 -7.54 -0.72
N GLY A 63 -4.55 -8.24 0.29
CA GLY A 63 -3.58 -7.69 1.24
C GLY A 63 -2.14 -7.57 0.72
N HIS A 64 -1.87 -8.01 -0.52
CA HIS A 64 -0.53 -8.00 -1.14
C HIS A 64 -0.57 -7.36 -2.53
N PRO A 65 -0.72 -6.02 -2.61
CA PRO A 65 -0.55 -5.34 -3.88
C PRO A 65 0.90 -5.45 -4.34
N HIS A 66 1.13 -6.11 -5.48
CA HIS A 66 2.46 -6.21 -6.09
C HIS A 66 2.70 -5.00 -7.02
N PHE A 67 2.52 -3.77 -6.53
CA PHE A 67 2.77 -2.57 -7.33
C PHE A 67 4.29 -2.37 -7.50
N LYS A 68 4.85 -2.95 -8.56
CA LYS A 68 6.21 -2.67 -9.00
C LYS A 68 6.18 -1.52 -10.01
N THR A 69 6.37 -0.30 -9.54
CA THR A 69 6.54 0.86 -10.41
C THR A 69 7.97 0.89 -10.93
N LYS A 70 8.14 0.82 -12.25
CA LYS A 70 9.41 1.13 -12.92
C LYS A 70 9.27 2.46 -13.61
N SER A 71 10.08 3.46 -13.25
CA SER A 71 10.06 4.74 -13.95
C SER A 71 10.48 4.58 -15.41
N LEU A 72 9.99 5.48 -16.26
CA LEU A 72 10.42 5.53 -17.66
C LEU A 72 11.95 5.70 -17.79
N ARG A 73 12.60 6.36 -16.83
CA ARG A 73 14.06 6.50 -16.78
C ARG A 73 14.78 5.18 -16.50
N SER A 74 14.31 4.38 -15.56
CA SER A 74 14.90 3.05 -15.29
C SER A 74 14.65 2.08 -16.45
N LYS A 75 13.52 2.23 -17.16
CA LYS A 75 13.23 1.49 -18.39
C LYS A 75 14.14 1.91 -19.55
N SER A 76 14.36 3.21 -19.76
CA SER A 76 15.28 3.73 -20.78
C SER A 76 16.73 3.31 -20.50
N ALA A 77 17.20 3.39 -19.25
CA ALA A 77 18.53 2.94 -18.86
C ALA A 77 18.70 1.41 -19.05
N ALA A 78 17.65 0.62 -18.81
CA ALA A 78 17.67 -0.81 -19.06
C ALA A 78 17.71 -1.17 -20.57
N ILE A 79 17.04 -0.37 -21.42
CA ILE A 79 17.10 -0.53 -22.88
C ILE A 79 18.51 -0.17 -23.40
N GLU A 80 19.11 0.89 -22.87
CA GLU A 80 20.47 1.30 -23.22
C GLU A 80 21.54 0.28 -22.77
N ARG A 81 21.26 -0.56 -21.76
CA ARG A 81 22.10 -1.72 -21.39
C ARG A 81 21.98 -2.93 -22.30
N GLN A 82 20.87 -3.06 -23.05
CA GLN A 82 20.70 -4.13 -24.04
C GLN A 82 21.49 -3.86 -25.32
N GLN A 83 22.02 -2.64 -25.47
CA GLN A 83 22.93 -2.26 -26.54
C GLN A 83 24.36 -2.71 -26.17
N PRO A 84 25.08 -3.41 -27.06
CA PRO A 84 26.43 -3.87 -26.76
C PRO A 84 27.33 -2.65 -26.51
N SER A 85 27.77 -2.47 -25.28
CA SER A 85 28.69 -1.40 -24.88
C SER A 85 30.12 -1.95 -24.82
N ASN A 86 31.09 -1.17 -25.32
CA ASN A 86 32.49 -1.54 -25.28
C ASN A 86 33.05 -1.39 -23.85
N LEU A 87 34.06 -2.19 -23.51
CA LEU A 87 34.75 -2.13 -22.20
C LEU A 87 35.26 -0.72 -21.87
N ALA A 88 35.72 0.03 -22.89
CA ALA A 88 36.18 1.41 -22.75
C ALA A 88 35.09 2.37 -22.23
N ASP A 89 33.85 2.22 -22.69
CA ASP A 89 32.72 3.04 -22.26
C ASP A 89 32.36 2.77 -20.79
N THR A 90 32.50 1.51 -20.37
CA THR A 90 32.26 1.10 -18.96
C THR A 90 33.31 1.69 -18.01
N TYR A 91 34.58 1.74 -18.42
CA TYR A 91 35.65 2.37 -17.64
C TYR A 91 35.50 3.90 -17.57
N HIS A 92 35.07 4.54 -18.66
CA HIS A 92 34.78 5.97 -18.66
C HIS A 92 33.59 6.33 -17.77
N ASP A 93 32.53 5.52 -17.78
CA ASP A 93 31.36 5.71 -16.92
C ASP A 93 31.67 5.52 -15.42
N ALA A 94 32.64 4.67 -15.06
CA ALA A 94 33.05 4.43 -13.67
C ALA A 94 33.97 5.54 -13.12
N THR A 95 34.78 6.16 -13.98
CA THR A 95 35.77 7.19 -13.61
C THR A 95 35.27 8.62 -13.78
N ASN A 96 34.05 8.82 -14.32
CA ASN A 96 33.49 10.13 -14.55
C ASN A 96 33.20 10.87 -13.21
N PRO A 97 33.86 12.03 -12.95
CA PRO A 97 33.76 12.73 -11.67
C PRO A 97 32.41 13.44 -11.45
N VAL A 98 31.56 13.57 -12.47
CA VAL A 98 30.30 14.34 -12.38
C VAL A 98 29.13 13.50 -11.87
N LYS A 99 29.10 12.19 -12.19
CA LYS A 99 28.25 11.11 -11.62
C LYS A 99 28.38 9.86 -12.49
N SER A 100 28.76 8.73 -11.90
CA SER A 100 28.82 7.47 -12.64
C SER A 100 27.42 6.99 -13.03
N ARG A 101 27.30 6.32 -14.17
CA ARG A 101 26.04 5.73 -14.64
C ARG A 101 25.43 4.76 -13.62
N LEU A 102 26.29 4.04 -12.90
CA LEU A 102 25.95 3.20 -11.75
C LEU A 102 25.28 3.99 -10.61
N ALA A 103 25.79 5.18 -10.29
CA ALA A 103 25.20 6.04 -9.26
C ALA A 103 23.83 6.61 -9.68
N ILE A 104 23.66 6.91 -10.98
CA ILE A 104 22.37 7.35 -11.54
C ILE A 104 21.35 6.21 -11.51
N ASP A 105 21.76 5.00 -11.85
CA ASP A 105 20.91 3.81 -11.79
C ASP A 105 20.51 3.46 -10.35
N ALA A 106 21.43 3.51 -9.40
CA ALA A 106 21.13 3.30 -7.99
C ALA A 106 20.14 4.35 -7.47
N ALA A 107 20.31 5.63 -7.82
CA ALA A 107 19.37 6.69 -7.46
C ALA A 107 17.98 6.51 -8.09
N ASN A 108 17.91 6.01 -9.32
CA ASN A 108 16.64 5.70 -9.98
C ASN A 108 15.94 4.49 -9.37
N GLN A 109 16.70 3.44 -9.00
CA GLN A 109 16.15 2.27 -8.30
C GLN A 109 15.60 2.65 -6.92
N GLN A 110 16.32 3.50 -6.18
CA GLN A 110 15.84 4.00 -4.90
C GLN A 110 14.52 4.79 -5.06
N ARG A 111 14.45 5.69 -6.04
CA ARG A 111 13.23 6.45 -6.33
C ARG A 111 12.06 5.55 -6.74
N ASP A 112 12.31 4.55 -7.57
CA ASP A 112 11.29 3.59 -7.98
C ASP A 112 10.79 2.77 -6.78
N ALA A 113 11.68 2.43 -5.83
CA ALA A 113 11.32 1.76 -4.58
C ALA A 113 10.48 2.66 -3.67
N ASP A 114 10.87 3.92 -3.50
CA ASP A 114 10.13 4.89 -2.67
C ASP A 114 8.71 5.12 -3.23
N ILE A 115 8.57 5.26 -4.55
CA ILE A 115 7.26 5.40 -5.21
C ILE A 115 6.41 4.14 -5.02
N SER A 116 7.03 2.95 -5.15
CA SER A 116 6.32 1.69 -4.96
C SER A 116 5.81 1.53 -3.53
N LEU A 117 6.58 1.97 -2.54
CA LEU A 117 6.22 1.97 -1.13
C LEU A 117 5.06 2.95 -0.87
N ILE A 118 5.14 4.16 -1.40
CA ILE A 118 4.05 5.15 -1.29
C ILE A 118 2.77 4.59 -1.91
N ALA A 119 2.84 4.00 -3.10
CA ALA A 119 1.68 3.40 -3.76
C ALA A 119 1.06 2.25 -2.94
N ASP A 120 1.88 1.42 -2.30
CA ASP A 120 1.43 0.35 -1.41
C ASP A 120 0.69 0.91 -0.17
N ILE A 121 1.26 1.95 0.46
CA ILE A 121 0.62 2.66 1.57
C ILE A 121 -0.74 3.24 1.17
N PHE A 122 -0.81 3.92 0.01
CA PHE A 122 -2.06 4.49 -0.49
C PHE A 122 -3.10 3.41 -0.79
N TYR A 123 -2.69 2.29 -1.38
CA TYR A 123 -3.59 1.17 -1.64
C TYR A 123 -4.14 0.56 -0.35
N CYS A 124 -3.28 0.39 0.66
CA CYS A 124 -3.72 -0.04 1.99
C CYS A 124 -4.70 0.96 2.62
N GLY A 125 -4.46 2.25 2.45
CA GLY A 125 -5.35 3.32 2.91
C GLY A 125 -6.75 3.25 2.27
N ILE A 126 -6.80 3.12 0.95
CA ILE A 126 -8.06 2.94 0.22
C ILE A 126 -8.78 1.69 0.70
N LEU A 127 -8.05 0.60 0.92
CA LEU A 127 -8.62 -0.63 1.45
C LEU A 127 -9.25 -0.44 2.83
N ILE A 128 -8.61 0.31 3.73
CA ILE A 128 -9.20 0.63 5.04
C ILE A 128 -10.47 1.46 4.87
N ILE A 129 -10.53 2.42 3.94
CA ILE A 129 -11.74 3.21 3.67
C ILE A 129 -12.90 2.31 3.23
N ILE A 130 -12.64 1.39 2.31
CA ILE A 130 -13.70 0.54 1.73
C ILE A 130 -13.94 -0.75 2.53
N ALA A 131 -13.15 -1.03 3.56
CA ALA A 131 -13.20 -2.33 4.23
C ALA A 131 -14.55 -2.59 4.90
N LEU A 132 -15.07 -1.60 5.62
CA LEU A 132 -16.35 -1.71 6.29
C LEU A 132 -17.53 -1.92 5.32
N PRO A 133 -17.71 -1.13 4.24
CA PRO A 133 -18.77 -1.37 3.27
C PRO A 133 -18.57 -2.67 2.49
N ALA A 134 -17.33 -3.04 2.16
CA ALA A 134 -17.05 -4.32 1.50
C ALA A 134 -17.43 -5.51 2.37
N LEU A 135 -17.18 -5.47 3.68
CA LEU A 135 -17.65 -6.51 4.60
C LEU A 135 -19.16 -6.59 4.69
N ILE A 136 -19.84 -5.44 4.74
CA ILE A 136 -21.30 -5.42 4.75
C ILE A 136 -21.86 -6.10 3.49
N LEU A 137 -21.28 -5.81 2.32
CA LEU A 137 -21.67 -6.45 1.06
C LEU A 137 -21.41 -7.96 1.06
N VAL A 138 -20.24 -8.40 1.56
CA VAL A 138 -19.93 -9.83 1.68
C VAL A 138 -20.92 -10.52 2.63
N GLY A 139 -21.19 -9.92 3.79
CA GLY A 139 -22.15 -10.44 4.76
C GLY A 139 -23.57 -10.53 4.20
N LEU A 140 -24.03 -9.48 3.51
CA LEU A 140 -25.34 -9.46 2.83
C LEU A 140 -25.43 -10.52 1.73
N SER A 141 -24.40 -10.66 0.90
CA SER A 141 -24.37 -11.68 -0.15
C SER A 141 -24.47 -13.10 0.42
N HIS A 142 -23.78 -13.36 1.53
CA HIS A 142 -23.84 -14.63 2.23
C HIS A 142 -25.22 -14.87 2.86
N LEU A 143 -25.85 -13.84 3.45
CA LEU A 143 -27.20 -13.92 4.01
C LEU A 143 -28.27 -14.20 2.94
N ILE A 144 -28.13 -13.59 1.76
CA ILE A 144 -29.04 -13.80 0.62
C ILE A 144 -28.87 -15.22 0.06
N HIS A 145 -27.63 -15.71 -0.05
CA HIS A 145 -27.35 -17.03 -0.60
C HIS A 145 -27.73 -18.18 0.36
N HIS A 146 -27.65 -17.94 1.67
CA HIS A 146 -28.03 -18.91 2.71
C HIS A 146 -29.46 -18.77 3.23
N ARG A 147 -30.33 -17.98 2.58
CA ARG A 147 -31.77 -18.03 2.91
C ARG A 147 -32.27 -19.44 2.61
N PRO A 148 -32.63 -20.27 3.61
CA PRO A 148 -33.29 -21.53 3.32
C PRO A 148 -34.57 -21.18 2.59
N ASN A 149 -34.74 -21.76 1.41
CA ASN A 149 -35.97 -21.70 0.64
C ASN A 149 -37.09 -22.18 1.57
N LYS A 150 -37.80 -21.25 2.23
CA LYS A 150 -39.02 -21.55 2.96
C LYS A 150 -40.04 -21.94 1.89
N LYS A 151 -40.06 -23.23 1.59
CA LYS A 151 -41.16 -23.88 0.87
C LYS A 151 -42.42 -23.59 1.68
N VAL A 152 -43.30 -22.79 1.09
CA VAL A 152 -44.72 -22.72 1.44
C VAL A 152 -45.38 -23.97 0.89
#